data_AF-A0A015JVX5-F1
#
_entry.id   AF-A0A015JVX5-F1
#
_cell.length_a   1.000
_cell.length_b   1.000
_cell.length_c   1.000
_cell.angle_alpha   90.00
_cell.angle_beta   90.00
_cell.angle_gamma   90.00
#
_symmetry.space_group_name_H-M   'P 1'
#
loop_
_entity.id
_entity.type
_entity.pdbx_description
1 polymer ?
#
loop_
_entity_poly.entity_id
_entity_poly.type
_entity_poly.pdbx_seq_one_letter_code
_entity_poly.pdbx_strand_id
1 'polypeptide(L)'
;MPYFPYSKQSKKKKHRGAITAKMVANLLSVAGVDHIITMDLHASQMQGFFNKPVDNLYAEPSIAKWIQDSVPEYANSVVVSKNAGGAKRVTSLADRLKIDFALIHSDRTRGSNQARCSPTIPGTPENDASGSSNNNLNSNNLFYLTSNTTTDHNTTERRSSDNGDDDEFSSAASITGEAPSMDDETVSVITLVGDVAGKVAFIVDDMIDKADSFITAAEHLMKKCHAKRVYVIATHGILSNDSINEIERCKSIYQLVITNTFPLSSEKRSQSSKIVVIDISATLAEAIRRTHNGESISYLFHTAI
;
A
#
# COMPACT_ATOMS: atom_id res chain seq x y z
N MET A 1 11.76 -14.43 -8.15
CA MET A 1 11.66 -12.96 -7.96
C MET A 1 11.11 -12.67 -6.57
N PRO A 2 11.96 -12.49 -5.54
CA PRO A 2 11.52 -12.39 -4.14
C PRO A 2 10.54 -11.22 -3.90
N TYR A 3 10.84 -10.03 -4.43
CA TYR A 3 9.89 -8.92 -4.58
C TYR A 3 9.36 -8.87 -6.02
N PHE A 4 8.04 -8.76 -6.19
CA PHE A 4 7.44 -8.58 -7.51
C PHE A 4 7.28 -7.09 -7.88
N PRO A 5 7.91 -6.60 -8.97
CA PRO A 5 7.89 -5.20 -9.34
C PRO A 5 6.50 -4.75 -9.81
N TYR A 6 6.18 -3.46 -9.63
CA TYR A 6 4.87 -2.88 -9.92
C TYR A 6 3.67 -3.54 -9.22
N SER A 7 3.89 -4.37 -8.20
CA SER A 7 2.84 -5.09 -7.45
C SER A 7 1.72 -4.19 -6.87
N LYS A 8 2.06 -2.98 -6.40
CA LYS A 8 1.08 -1.93 -6.01
C LYS A 8 0.16 -1.44 -7.14
N GLN A 9 0.44 -1.81 -8.39
CA GLN A 9 -0.30 -1.47 -9.62
C GLN A 9 -1.04 -2.69 -10.19
N SER A 10 -1.47 -3.61 -9.33
CA SER A 10 -2.27 -4.80 -9.65
C SER A 10 -3.75 -4.52 -9.92
N LYS A 11 -4.24 -3.30 -9.72
CA LYS A 11 -5.60 -2.88 -10.08
C LYS A 11 -5.65 -1.43 -10.55
N LYS A 12 -6.63 -1.09 -11.39
CA LYS A 12 -6.89 0.29 -11.81
C LYS A 12 -7.28 1.14 -10.60
N LYS A 13 -6.53 2.23 -10.34
CA LYS A 13 -6.79 3.18 -9.23
C LYS A 13 -7.53 4.44 -9.66
N LYS A 14 -7.39 4.84 -10.93
CA LYS A 14 -8.08 5.97 -11.56
C LYS A 14 -8.78 5.48 -12.83
N HIS A 15 -9.79 6.21 -13.28
CA HIS A 15 -10.38 5.99 -14.61
C HIS A 15 -9.29 6.07 -15.69
N ARG A 16 -9.35 5.19 -16.70
CA ARG A 16 -8.30 4.99 -17.74
C ARG A 16 -6.89 4.58 -17.26
N GLY A 17 -6.70 4.20 -16.00
CA GLY A 17 -5.41 3.67 -15.53
C GLY A 17 -5.06 2.28 -16.09
N ALA A 18 -3.77 1.98 -16.23
CA ALA A 18 -3.22 0.69 -16.61
C ALA A 18 -3.11 -0.28 -15.41
N ILE A 19 -2.93 -1.58 -15.69
CA ILE A 19 -2.57 -2.62 -14.71
C ILE A 19 -1.15 -3.09 -15.02
N THR A 20 -0.16 -2.29 -14.62
CA THR A 20 1.25 -2.48 -14.99
C THR A 20 1.81 -3.81 -14.52
N ALA A 21 1.33 -4.34 -13.38
CA ALA A 21 1.72 -5.68 -12.92
C ALA A 21 1.31 -6.81 -13.90
N LYS A 22 0.17 -6.69 -14.60
CA LYS A 22 -0.24 -7.64 -15.63
C LYS A 22 0.59 -7.49 -16.90
N MET A 23 1.00 -6.26 -17.25
CA MET A 23 1.95 -6.02 -18.34
C MET A 23 3.29 -6.72 -18.07
N VAL A 24 3.85 -6.59 -16.84
CA VAL A 24 5.08 -7.30 -16.45
C VAL A 24 4.91 -8.82 -16.52
N ALA A 25 3.79 -9.37 -16.03
CA ALA A 25 3.51 -10.80 -16.12
C ALA A 25 3.45 -11.31 -17.58
N ASN A 26 2.86 -10.52 -18.49
CA ASN A 26 2.84 -10.82 -19.92
C ASN A 26 4.26 -10.77 -20.53
N LEU A 27 5.08 -9.77 -20.18
CA LEU A 27 6.46 -9.67 -20.65
C LEU A 27 7.33 -10.85 -20.21
N LEU A 28 7.20 -11.30 -18.94
CA LEU A 28 7.86 -12.50 -18.44
C LEU A 28 7.40 -13.76 -19.20
N SER A 29 6.11 -13.85 -19.53
CA SER A 29 5.55 -14.96 -20.31
C SER A 29 6.10 -14.99 -21.75
N VAL A 30 6.23 -13.82 -22.39
CA VAL A 30 6.80 -13.68 -23.75
C VAL A 30 8.31 -13.93 -23.75
N ALA A 31 9.01 -13.57 -22.67
CA ALA A 31 10.44 -13.86 -22.49
C ALA A 31 10.75 -15.35 -22.22
N GLY A 32 9.75 -16.23 -22.17
CA GLY A 32 9.94 -17.67 -21.98
C GLY A 32 10.06 -18.13 -20.53
N VAL A 33 9.56 -17.36 -19.56
CA VAL A 33 9.54 -17.81 -18.14
C VAL A 33 8.46 -18.88 -17.94
N ASP A 34 8.88 -20.11 -17.68
CA ASP A 34 7.98 -21.26 -17.46
C ASP A 34 7.42 -21.40 -16.04
N HIS A 35 8.09 -20.84 -15.03
CA HIS A 35 7.66 -20.92 -13.62
C HIS A 35 8.15 -19.69 -12.84
N ILE A 36 7.28 -19.08 -12.03
CA ILE A 36 7.59 -17.92 -11.20
C ILE A 36 7.55 -18.32 -9.71
N ILE A 37 8.69 -18.26 -9.02
CA ILE A 37 8.74 -18.29 -7.55
C ILE A 37 8.84 -16.85 -7.03
N THR A 38 7.97 -16.47 -6.09
CA THR A 38 7.90 -15.12 -5.50
C THR A 38 7.48 -15.18 -4.03
N MET A 39 7.43 -14.05 -3.33
CA MET A 39 7.04 -13.97 -1.92
C MET A 39 6.09 -12.79 -1.68
N ASP A 40 5.07 -13.00 -0.86
CA ASP A 40 4.08 -12.01 -0.39
C ASP A 40 3.57 -11.02 -1.45
N LEU A 41 3.03 -11.54 -2.58
CA LEU A 41 2.35 -10.72 -3.58
C LEU A 41 1.32 -9.78 -2.94
N HIS A 42 1.44 -8.48 -3.24
CA HIS A 42 0.58 -7.39 -2.75
C HIS A 42 -0.93 -7.68 -2.83
N ALA A 43 -1.35 -8.44 -3.84
CA ALA A 43 -2.67 -9.03 -3.95
C ALA A 43 -2.56 -10.46 -4.47
N SER A 44 -3.16 -11.44 -3.79
CA SER A 44 -3.07 -12.85 -4.19
C SER A 44 -3.64 -13.13 -5.59
N GLN A 45 -4.59 -12.31 -6.05
CA GLN A 45 -5.15 -12.35 -7.40
C GLN A 45 -4.10 -12.13 -8.51
N MET A 46 -2.93 -11.58 -8.18
CA MET A 46 -1.81 -11.41 -9.12
C MET A 46 -1.27 -12.74 -9.66
N GLN A 47 -1.49 -13.87 -8.97
CA GLN A 47 -1.14 -15.19 -9.51
C GLN A 47 -1.89 -15.46 -10.82
N GLY A 48 -3.15 -15.04 -10.93
CA GLY A 48 -3.96 -15.09 -12.16
C GLY A 48 -3.51 -14.12 -13.27
N PHE A 49 -2.41 -13.38 -13.09
CA PHE A 49 -1.79 -12.63 -14.18
C PHE A 49 -0.91 -13.51 -15.06
N PHE A 50 -0.55 -14.71 -14.61
CA PHE A 50 0.30 -15.65 -15.33
C PHE A 50 -0.52 -16.78 -15.92
N ASN A 51 -0.12 -17.24 -17.11
CA ASN A 51 -0.65 -18.48 -17.71
C ASN A 51 0.23 -19.69 -17.34
N LYS A 52 1.27 -19.46 -16.53
CA LYS A 52 2.29 -20.40 -16.06
C LYS A 52 2.16 -20.53 -14.53
N PRO A 53 2.64 -21.63 -13.91
CA PRO A 53 2.61 -21.78 -12.47
C PRO A 53 3.28 -20.61 -11.72
N VAL A 54 2.76 -20.31 -10.52
CA VAL A 54 3.28 -19.25 -9.64
C VAL A 54 3.30 -19.76 -8.20
N ASP A 55 4.49 -20.02 -7.68
CA ASP A 55 4.71 -20.30 -6.26
C ASP A 55 4.83 -18.96 -5.50
N ASN A 56 3.72 -18.50 -4.91
CA ASN A 56 3.73 -17.37 -3.99
C ASN A 56 3.99 -17.86 -2.56
N LEU A 57 5.25 -17.79 -2.13
CA LEU A 57 5.68 -18.04 -0.76
C LEU A 57 5.19 -16.93 0.19
N TYR A 58 5.24 -17.19 1.49
CA TYR A 58 4.86 -16.24 2.53
C TYR A 58 6.01 -16.07 3.53
N ALA A 59 6.30 -14.84 3.95
CA ALA A 59 7.22 -14.59 5.06
C ALA A 59 6.53 -14.73 6.43
N GLU A 60 5.19 -14.85 6.47
CA GLU A 60 4.40 -14.97 7.71
C GLU A 60 4.95 -16.03 8.69
N PRO A 61 5.36 -17.25 8.27
CA PRO A 61 5.94 -18.22 9.20
C PRO A 61 7.23 -17.72 9.86
N SER A 62 8.14 -17.11 9.08
CA SER A 62 9.41 -16.59 9.56
C SER A 62 9.22 -15.35 10.44
N ILE A 63 8.25 -14.49 10.10
CA ILE A 63 7.83 -13.34 10.92
C ILE A 63 7.24 -13.81 12.26
N ALA A 64 6.36 -14.82 12.25
CA ALA A 64 5.76 -15.37 13.46
C ALA A 64 6.83 -15.97 14.39
N LYS A 65 7.76 -16.76 13.84
CA LYS A 65 8.93 -17.29 14.57
C LYS A 65 9.77 -16.16 15.15
N TRP A 66 10.11 -15.14 14.35
CA TRP A 66 10.87 -13.98 14.81
C TRP A 66 10.18 -13.23 15.98
N ILE A 67 8.86 -13.05 15.92
CA ILE A 67 8.08 -12.42 17.00
C ILE A 67 8.16 -13.25 18.29
N GLN A 68 7.97 -14.57 18.18
CA GLN A 68 8.01 -15.50 19.32
C GLN A 68 9.40 -15.54 19.98
N ASP A 69 10.45 -15.55 19.17
CA ASP A 69 11.84 -15.65 19.65
C ASP A 69 12.38 -14.30 20.17
N SER A 70 11.95 -13.16 19.59
CA SER A 70 12.57 -11.84 19.83
C SER A 70 11.81 -10.93 20.79
N VAL A 71 10.51 -11.18 21.05
CA VAL A 71 9.67 -10.29 21.87
C VAL A 71 9.11 -11.05 23.08
N PRO A 72 9.72 -10.92 24.27
CA PRO A 72 9.33 -11.73 25.44
C PRO A 72 7.85 -11.60 25.87
N GLU A 73 7.22 -10.47 25.58
CA GLU A 73 5.83 -10.17 25.92
C GLU A 73 4.85 -10.38 24.75
N TYR A 74 5.23 -11.13 23.69
CA TYR A 74 4.38 -11.27 22.49
C TYR A 74 2.99 -11.83 22.78
N ALA A 75 2.81 -12.65 23.83
CA ALA A 75 1.50 -13.22 24.17
C ALA A 75 0.47 -12.16 24.62
N ASN A 76 0.90 -10.99 25.09
CA ASN A 76 0.04 -9.84 25.42
C ASN A 76 0.30 -8.68 24.45
N SER A 77 0.26 -9.00 23.16
CA SER A 77 0.45 -8.05 22.05
C SER A 77 -0.78 -8.01 21.15
N VAL A 78 -0.74 -7.10 20.17
CA VAL A 78 -1.80 -6.91 19.18
C VAL A 78 -1.20 -6.69 17.80
N VAL A 79 -1.70 -7.42 16.80
CA VAL A 79 -1.31 -7.20 15.40
C VAL A 79 -2.18 -6.11 14.80
N VAL A 80 -1.59 -5.06 14.25
CA VAL A 80 -2.29 -3.87 13.77
C VAL A 80 -2.15 -3.73 12.26
N SER A 81 -3.27 -3.59 11.55
CA SER A 81 -3.22 -3.24 10.13
C SER A 81 -3.22 -1.73 9.93
N LYS A 82 -2.28 -1.23 9.12
CA LYS A 82 -2.19 0.19 8.74
C LYS A 82 -3.36 0.65 7.87
N ASN A 83 -4.09 -0.27 7.23
CA ASN A 83 -5.18 0.03 6.31
C ASN A 83 -6.14 -1.16 6.17
N ALA A 84 -7.37 -0.93 5.73
CA ALA A 84 -8.39 -1.98 5.56
C ALA A 84 -7.99 -3.10 4.57
N GLY A 85 -7.09 -2.84 3.61
CA GLY A 85 -6.61 -3.84 2.66
C GLY A 85 -5.72 -4.91 3.30
N GLY A 86 -4.95 -4.53 4.32
CA GLY A 86 -4.07 -5.45 5.06
C GLY A 86 -4.78 -6.32 6.11
N ALA A 87 -6.10 -6.15 6.31
CA ALA A 87 -6.84 -6.81 7.38
C ALA A 87 -6.66 -8.35 7.36
N LYS A 88 -6.78 -8.99 6.19
CA LYS A 88 -6.62 -10.46 6.07
C LYS A 88 -5.25 -10.96 6.52
N ARG A 89 -4.18 -10.22 6.22
CA ARG A 89 -2.80 -10.55 6.60
C ARG A 89 -2.60 -10.46 8.10
N VAL A 90 -3.17 -9.41 8.69
CA VAL A 90 -3.10 -9.13 10.12
C VAL A 90 -3.89 -10.15 10.93
N THR A 91 -5.11 -10.50 10.51
CA THR A 91 -5.90 -11.57 11.15
C THR A 91 -5.20 -12.93 11.02
N SER A 92 -4.67 -13.29 9.84
CA SER A 92 -3.92 -14.56 9.64
C SER A 92 -2.74 -14.71 10.62
N LEU A 93 -1.91 -13.67 10.76
CA LEU A 93 -0.80 -13.68 11.70
C LEU A 93 -1.27 -13.67 13.17
N ALA A 94 -2.35 -12.95 13.49
CA ALA A 94 -2.91 -12.90 14.84
C ALA A 94 -3.49 -14.26 15.28
N ASP A 95 -4.25 -14.94 14.40
CA ASP A 95 -4.76 -16.30 14.61
C ASP A 95 -3.62 -17.31 14.83
N ARG A 96 -2.56 -17.20 14.04
CA ARG A 96 -1.36 -18.02 14.14
C ARG A 96 -0.60 -17.82 15.47
N LEU A 97 -0.49 -16.58 15.91
CA LEU A 97 0.17 -16.21 17.18
C LEU A 97 -0.74 -16.36 18.40
N LYS A 98 -2.06 -16.53 18.20
CA LYS A 98 -3.13 -16.57 19.22
C LYS A 98 -3.20 -15.28 20.05
N ILE A 99 -3.16 -14.14 19.37
CA ILE A 99 -3.19 -12.79 19.96
C ILE A 99 -4.28 -11.93 19.32
N ASP A 100 -4.58 -10.79 19.93
CA ASP A 100 -5.57 -9.84 19.40
C ASP A 100 -5.11 -9.21 18.08
N PHE A 101 -6.07 -8.66 17.32
CA PHE A 101 -5.77 -7.77 16.21
C PHE A 101 -6.56 -6.47 16.26
N ALA A 102 -6.01 -5.43 15.61
CA ALA A 102 -6.64 -4.13 15.45
C ALA A 102 -6.45 -3.61 14.01
N LEU A 103 -7.31 -2.67 13.60
CA LEU A 103 -7.34 -2.09 12.26
C LEU A 103 -7.34 -0.57 12.34
N ILE A 104 -6.43 0.07 11.61
CA ILE A 104 -6.41 1.51 11.43
C ILE A 104 -7.12 1.87 10.11
N HIS A 105 -8.01 2.86 10.19
CA HIS A 105 -8.65 3.49 9.05
C HIS A 105 -8.33 5.00 9.04
N SER A 106 -7.72 5.49 7.96
CA SER A 106 -7.46 6.91 7.76
C SER A 106 -8.46 7.48 6.76
N ASP A 107 -9.40 8.31 7.22
CA ASP A 107 -10.34 9.03 6.38
C ASP A 107 -9.71 10.34 5.90
N ARG A 108 -9.50 10.45 4.57
CA ARG A 108 -8.94 11.64 3.93
C ARG A 108 -9.96 12.75 3.67
N THR A 109 -11.25 12.44 3.71
CA THR A 109 -12.34 13.38 3.40
C THR A 109 -12.99 14.01 4.63
N ARG A 110 -12.79 13.45 5.84
CA ARG A 110 -13.32 14.04 7.09
C ARG A 110 -12.58 15.29 7.57
N GLY A 111 -11.30 15.47 7.18
CA GLY A 111 -10.47 16.59 7.64
C GLY A 111 -11.04 17.97 7.29
N SER A 112 -11.67 18.12 6.12
CA SER A 112 -12.23 19.40 5.65
C SER A 112 -13.58 19.77 6.27
N ASN A 113 -14.34 18.81 6.80
CA ASN A 113 -15.73 19.02 7.26
C ASN A 113 -15.87 19.23 8.77
N GLN A 114 -14.85 18.97 9.59
CA GLN A 114 -14.93 19.11 11.05
C GLN A 114 -14.68 20.54 11.59
N ALA A 115 -14.35 21.51 10.71
CA ALA A 115 -14.11 22.90 11.10
C ALA A 115 -15.38 23.78 11.22
N ARG A 116 -16.59 23.22 11.10
CA ARG A 116 -17.87 23.96 11.19
C ARG A 116 -18.86 23.35 12.18
N CYS A 117 -18.56 23.46 13.47
CA CYS A 117 -19.55 23.34 14.54
C CYS A 117 -19.32 24.46 15.57
N SER A 118 -19.87 25.65 15.28
CA SER A 118 -19.98 26.74 16.25
C SER A 118 -21.07 26.40 17.28
N PRO A 119 -20.86 26.64 18.59
CA PRO A 119 -21.92 26.42 19.57
C PRO A 119 -23.01 27.47 19.43
N THR A 120 -24.25 27.03 19.22
CA THR A 120 -25.42 27.91 19.19
C THR A 120 -25.78 28.35 20.62
N ILE A 121 -25.65 29.65 20.90
CA ILE A 121 -26.16 30.25 22.14
C ILE A 121 -27.63 30.64 21.91
N PRO A 122 -28.58 30.20 22.75
CA PRO A 122 -29.99 30.58 22.59
C PRO A 122 -30.34 31.87 23.33
N GLY A 123 -30.86 32.86 22.56
CA GLY A 123 -31.85 33.82 23.05
C GLY A 123 -31.42 35.26 23.31
N THR A 124 -31.94 36.18 22.49
CA THR A 124 -32.77 37.34 22.93
C THR A 124 -33.71 37.74 21.78
N PRO A 125 -34.92 38.25 22.04
CA PRO A 125 -35.85 38.72 21.00
C PRO A 125 -35.96 40.25 20.95
N GLU A 126 -35.80 40.85 19.77
CA GLU A 126 -36.25 42.23 19.51
C GLU A 126 -36.95 42.32 18.15
N ASN A 127 -38.04 43.08 18.10
CA ASN A 127 -38.82 43.40 16.89
C ASN A 127 -38.09 44.52 16.12
N ASP A 128 -38.23 44.70 14.80
CA ASP A 128 -39.39 45.41 14.24
C ASP A 128 -39.47 45.38 12.70
N ALA A 129 -40.59 45.91 12.20
CA ALA A 129 -41.19 45.73 10.88
C ALA A 129 -40.50 46.31 9.62
N SER A 130 -40.97 45.76 8.47
CA SER A 130 -41.20 46.40 7.16
C SER A 130 -40.05 46.50 6.13
N GLY A 131 -40.38 46.31 4.83
CA GLY A 131 -39.51 46.78 3.72
C GLY A 131 -39.31 45.88 2.47
N SER A 132 -40.38 45.56 1.72
CA SER A 132 -40.43 45.36 0.25
C SER A 132 -39.28 44.70 -0.57
N SER A 133 -39.64 43.55 -1.18
CA SER A 133 -39.61 43.29 -2.65
C SER A 133 -38.35 42.89 -3.43
N ASN A 134 -38.47 41.74 -4.10
CA ASN A 134 -37.87 41.31 -5.40
C ASN A 134 -36.32 41.14 -5.43
N ASN A 135 -35.68 40.12 -6.01
CA ASN A 135 -36.07 38.93 -6.80
C ASN A 135 -34.87 37.90 -6.74
N ASN A 136 -34.87 36.66 -7.28
CA ASN A 136 -35.69 36.02 -8.31
C ASN A 136 -35.77 34.46 -8.14
N LEU A 137 -36.03 33.74 -9.25
CA LEU A 137 -36.19 32.27 -9.43
C LEU A 137 -35.03 31.38 -8.92
N ASN A 138 -35.23 30.14 -8.41
CA ASN A 138 -35.83 28.91 -9.00
C ASN A 138 -35.12 28.38 -10.27
N SER A 139 -35.00 27.07 -10.56
CA SER A 139 -35.01 25.83 -9.76
C SER A 139 -34.72 24.62 -10.68
N ASN A 140 -34.40 23.47 -10.08
CA ASN A 140 -34.51 22.09 -10.62
C ASN A 140 -33.52 21.55 -11.69
N ASN A 141 -32.74 20.56 -11.23
CA ASN A 141 -32.53 19.23 -11.80
C ASN A 141 -33.00 18.93 -13.24
N LEU A 142 -32.10 18.36 -14.04
CA LEU A 142 -32.45 17.63 -15.27
C LEU A 142 -31.62 16.35 -15.41
N PHE A 143 -32.32 15.20 -15.42
CA PHE A 143 -31.78 13.89 -15.80
C PHE A 143 -31.57 13.84 -17.32
N TYR A 144 -30.54 13.13 -17.80
CA TYR A 144 -30.45 12.73 -19.20
C TYR A 144 -30.05 11.25 -19.35
N LEU A 145 -30.97 10.47 -19.92
CA LEU A 145 -30.66 9.31 -20.76
C LEU A 145 -30.65 9.77 -22.23
N THR A 146 -29.66 9.34 -23.01
CA THR A 146 -29.73 9.11 -24.47
C THR A 146 -28.66 8.05 -24.80
N SER A 147 -28.95 6.90 -25.43
CA SER A 147 -29.51 6.59 -26.76
C SER A 147 -28.42 6.39 -27.83
N ASN A 148 -28.33 5.17 -28.36
CA ASN A 148 -27.48 4.81 -29.50
C ASN A 148 -28.03 5.37 -30.82
N THR A 149 -27.15 5.86 -31.70
CA THR A 149 -27.40 5.93 -33.15
C THR A 149 -26.12 5.67 -33.94
N THR A 150 -26.23 4.82 -34.94
CA THR A 150 -25.20 4.45 -35.93
C THR A 150 -25.24 5.37 -37.15
N THR A 151 -24.09 5.75 -37.70
CA THR A 151 -23.94 6.16 -39.11
C THR A 151 -22.51 5.90 -39.60
N ASP A 152 -22.38 5.08 -40.64
CA ASP A 152 -21.15 4.96 -41.43
C ASP A 152 -20.97 6.19 -42.33
N HIS A 153 -19.71 6.52 -42.67
CA HIS A 153 -19.39 7.06 -43.99
C HIS A 153 -17.94 6.75 -44.38
N ASN A 154 -17.76 6.43 -45.65
CA ASN A 154 -16.53 5.96 -46.25
C ASN A 154 -16.04 6.95 -47.33
N THR A 155 -14.83 6.73 -47.85
CA THR A 155 -14.24 7.22 -49.12
C THR A 155 -13.28 8.44 -49.20
N THR A 156 -12.11 8.11 -49.77
CA THR A 156 -11.30 8.80 -50.80
C THR A 156 -10.28 9.92 -50.48
N GLU A 157 -9.00 9.47 -50.53
CA GLU A 157 -7.88 9.99 -51.34
C GLU A 157 -7.31 11.41 -51.17
N ARG A 158 -5.99 11.46 -50.90
CA ARG A 158 -5.00 12.22 -51.70
C ARG A 158 -3.60 11.58 -51.59
N ARG A 159 -2.84 11.62 -52.69
CA ARG A 159 -1.46 11.09 -52.83
C ARG A 159 -0.42 12.21 -52.85
N SER A 160 0.76 11.96 -52.26
CA SER A 160 2.11 12.46 -52.64
C SER A 160 3.09 12.06 -51.51
N SER A 161 3.98 11.08 -51.68
CA SER A 161 5.42 11.25 -52.05
C SER A 161 6.17 12.18 -51.07
N ASP A 162 7.30 11.81 -50.42
CA ASP A 162 8.53 11.27 -51.00
C ASP A 162 9.60 11.02 -49.89
N ASN A 163 10.61 10.18 -50.18
CA ASN A 163 11.88 9.93 -49.46
C ASN A 163 11.90 9.57 -47.95
N GLY A 164 12.97 8.85 -47.58
CA GLY A 164 13.30 8.49 -46.20
C GLY A 164 14.73 8.91 -45.82
N ASP A 165 15.29 8.11 -44.92
CA ASP A 165 16.66 8.09 -44.41
C ASP A 165 17.02 9.05 -43.24
N ASP A 166 17.44 8.38 -42.15
CA ASP A 166 18.42 8.77 -41.13
C ASP A 166 18.13 9.89 -40.11
N ASP A 167 17.37 9.54 -39.05
CA ASP A 167 17.42 10.22 -37.74
C ASP A 167 18.23 9.40 -36.72
N GLU A 168 19.53 9.69 -36.64
CA GLU A 168 20.40 9.30 -35.52
C GLU A 168 20.12 10.23 -34.32
N PHE A 169 19.49 9.74 -33.24
CA PHE A 169 19.31 10.56 -32.03
C PHE A 169 19.73 9.88 -30.72
N SER A 170 20.77 10.45 -30.12
CA SER A 170 21.34 10.08 -28.83
C SER A 170 20.54 10.63 -27.65
N SER A 171 20.61 9.92 -26.52
CA SER A 171 20.57 10.44 -25.14
C SER A 171 19.42 11.39 -24.71
N ALA A 172 18.60 10.85 -23.80
CA ALA A 172 18.21 11.49 -22.53
C ALA A 172 17.75 12.97 -22.54
N ALA A 173 16.44 13.17 -22.52
CA ALA A 173 15.81 14.36 -21.94
C ALA A 173 14.62 13.97 -21.05
N SER A 174 14.77 14.19 -19.74
CA SER A 174 13.67 14.04 -18.77
C SER A 174 12.63 15.13 -18.97
N ILE A 175 11.40 14.77 -19.34
CA ILE A 175 10.25 15.70 -19.31
C ILE A 175 9.41 15.39 -18.07
N THR A 176 9.90 15.81 -16.91
CA THR A 176 9.11 15.97 -15.70
C THR A 176 8.61 17.41 -15.63
N GLY A 177 7.32 17.59 -15.88
CA GLY A 177 6.63 18.88 -15.85
C GLY A 177 5.34 18.83 -15.04
N GLU A 178 5.37 18.20 -13.85
CA GLU A 178 4.29 18.38 -12.88
C GLU A 178 4.40 19.79 -12.28
N ALA A 179 3.53 20.70 -12.70
CA ALA A 179 3.32 21.95 -11.97
C ALA A 179 2.78 21.61 -10.57
N PRO A 180 3.28 22.24 -9.49
CA PRO A 180 2.85 21.91 -8.15
C PRO A 180 1.39 22.34 -7.94
N SER A 181 0.47 21.37 -7.96
CA SER A 181 -0.82 21.56 -7.30
C SER A 181 -0.53 21.82 -5.82
N MET A 182 -0.98 22.95 -5.30
CA MET A 182 -0.81 23.26 -3.88
C MET A 182 -1.48 22.15 -3.05
N ASP A 183 -0.67 21.38 -2.35
CA ASP A 183 -1.12 20.32 -1.47
C ASP A 183 -1.82 20.97 -0.26
N ASP A 184 -3.15 20.98 -0.31
CA ASP A 184 -3.99 21.22 0.86
C ASP A 184 -3.63 20.16 1.92
N GLU A 185 -3.06 20.60 3.06
CA GLU A 185 -2.66 19.74 4.19
C GLU A 185 -3.91 19.16 4.88
N THR A 186 -4.57 18.24 4.18
CA THR A 186 -5.75 17.52 4.61
C THR A 186 -5.37 16.56 5.74
N VAL A 187 -5.48 17.05 6.98
CA VAL A 187 -5.28 16.27 8.20
C VAL A 187 -6.22 15.06 8.18
N SER A 188 -5.70 13.90 7.80
CA SER A 188 -6.49 12.68 7.70
C SER A 188 -6.92 12.22 9.08
N VAL A 189 -8.22 12.05 9.29
CA VAL A 189 -8.74 11.57 10.58
C VAL A 189 -8.44 10.09 10.69
N ILE A 190 -7.62 9.73 11.67
CA ILE A 190 -7.26 8.34 11.96
C ILE A 190 -8.20 7.77 13.01
N THR A 191 -8.86 6.66 12.68
CA THR A 191 -9.69 5.86 13.57
C THR A 191 -9.03 4.50 13.78
N LEU A 192 -8.95 4.06 15.03
CA LEU A 192 -8.54 2.71 15.42
C LEU A 192 -9.78 1.87 15.75
N VAL A 193 -9.77 0.60 15.33
CA VAL A 193 -10.74 -0.43 15.71
C VAL A 193 -9.98 -1.60 16.34
N GLY A 194 -10.28 -1.92 17.59
CA GLY A 194 -9.56 -2.92 18.40
C GLY A 194 -8.81 -2.28 19.58
N ASP A 195 -8.55 -3.07 20.62
CA ASP A 195 -7.85 -2.62 21.82
C ASP A 195 -6.33 -2.80 21.69
N VAL A 196 -5.58 -1.74 22.01
CA VAL A 196 -4.12 -1.69 21.95
C VAL A 196 -3.51 -1.10 23.23
N ALA A 197 -4.32 -0.71 24.22
CA ALA A 197 -3.85 0.06 25.37
C ALA A 197 -2.98 -0.81 26.28
N GLY A 198 -1.77 -0.32 26.60
CA GLY A 198 -0.79 -1.07 27.40
C GLY A 198 -0.16 -2.29 26.71
N LYS A 199 -0.61 -2.66 25.50
CA LYS A 199 -0.11 -3.81 24.73
C LYS A 199 1.08 -3.41 23.86
N VAL A 200 1.91 -4.40 23.48
CA VAL A 200 2.87 -4.25 22.38
C VAL A 200 2.10 -4.34 21.06
N ALA A 201 2.31 -3.39 20.15
CA ALA A 201 1.61 -3.35 18.86
C ALA A 201 2.57 -3.67 17.69
N PHE A 202 2.17 -4.61 16.85
CA PHE A 202 2.88 -4.98 15.62
C PHE A 202 2.14 -4.41 14.41
N ILE A 203 2.59 -3.28 13.85
CA ILE A 203 2.05 -2.79 12.57
C ILE A 203 2.57 -3.67 11.45
N VAL A 204 1.70 -4.41 10.76
CA VAL A 204 2.09 -5.35 9.69
C VAL A 204 1.52 -4.94 8.33
N ASP A 205 2.37 -4.92 7.31
CA ASP A 205 1.98 -4.72 5.90
C ASP A 205 2.83 -5.63 4.98
N ASP A 206 2.51 -5.74 3.68
CA ASP A 206 3.37 -6.51 2.74
C ASP A 206 4.67 -5.79 2.42
N MET A 207 4.65 -4.47 2.40
CA MET A 207 5.82 -3.68 2.05
C MET A 207 5.85 -2.28 2.66
N ILE A 208 7.06 -1.82 2.95
CA ILE A 208 7.36 -0.44 3.32
C ILE A 208 8.18 0.22 2.21
N ASP A 209 7.79 1.44 1.85
CA ASP A 209 8.30 2.18 0.70
C ASP A 209 8.62 3.61 1.14
N LYS A 210 7.58 4.39 1.46
CA LYS A 210 7.67 5.64 2.24
C LYS A 210 7.31 5.38 3.71
N ALA A 211 8.02 6.02 4.64
CA ALA A 211 7.77 5.82 6.07
C ALA A 211 6.54 6.59 6.60
N ASP A 212 6.18 7.74 6.02
CA ASP A 212 5.11 8.66 6.47
C ASP A 212 3.93 7.96 7.18
N SER A 213 3.22 7.11 6.44
CA SER A 213 1.99 6.47 6.91
C SER A 213 2.20 5.43 8.01
N PHE A 214 3.40 4.85 8.13
CA PHE A 214 3.77 3.98 9.25
C PHE A 214 4.13 4.81 10.48
N ILE A 215 4.80 5.95 10.30
CA ILE A 215 5.09 6.93 11.35
C ILE A 215 3.78 7.47 11.92
N THR A 216 2.86 7.99 11.10
CA THR A 216 1.58 8.53 11.60
C THR A 216 0.75 7.47 12.34
N ALA A 217 0.77 6.22 11.86
CA ALA A 217 0.12 5.10 12.54
C ALA A 217 0.78 4.78 13.91
N ALA A 218 2.11 4.68 13.97
CA ALA A 218 2.84 4.44 15.20
C ALA A 218 2.66 5.58 16.22
N GLU A 219 2.69 6.83 15.76
CA GLU A 219 2.40 8.00 16.59
C GLU A 219 0.98 7.98 17.15
N HIS A 220 -0.02 7.59 16.35
CA HIS A 220 -1.40 7.47 16.81
C HIS A 220 -1.53 6.39 17.91
N LEU A 221 -0.98 5.20 17.68
CA LEU A 221 -1.00 4.10 18.63
C LEU A 221 -0.33 4.48 19.97
N MET A 222 0.86 5.10 19.93
CA MET A 222 1.59 5.49 21.14
C MET A 222 0.93 6.68 21.86
N LYS A 223 0.64 7.78 21.14
CA LYS A 223 0.23 9.06 21.74
C LYS A 223 -1.25 9.13 22.10
N LYS A 224 -2.13 8.48 21.32
CA LYS A 224 -3.60 8.56 21.48
C LYS A 224 -4.24 7.28 21.99
N CYS A 225 -3.65 6.12 21.69
CA CYS A 225 -4.20 4.81 22.09
C CYS A 225 -3.39 4.13 23.20
N HIS A 226 -2.34 4.78 23.70
CA HIS A 226 -1.52 4.33 24.82
C HIS A 226 -0.92 2.92 24.65
N ALA A 227 -0.54 2.55 23.42
CA ALA A 227 0.27 1.35 23.18
C ALA A 227 1.60 1.43 23.94
N LYS A 228 2.07 0.31 24.49
CA LYS A 228 3.31 0.23 25.28
C LYS A 228 4.57 0.39 24.42
N ARG A 229 4.51 -0.15 23.19
CA ARG A 229 5.61 -0.15 22.22
C ARG A 229 5.07 -0.50 20.83
N VAL A 230 5.56 0.15 19.78
CA VAL A 230 5.20 -0.18 18.39
C VAL A 230 6.41 -0.73 17.63
N TYR A 231 6.22 -1.90 17.03
CA TYR A 231 7.09 -2.48 16.02
C TYR A 231 6.43 -2.28 14.65
N VAL A 232 7.22 -2.03 13.61
CA VAL A 232 6.75 -2.08 12.22
C VAL A 232 7.36 -3.30 11.56
N ILE A 233 6.54 -4.12 10.91
CA ILE A 233 6.96 -5.33 10.22
C ILE A 233 6.42 -5.29 8.79
N ALA A 234 7.30 -5.54 7.81
CA ALA A 234 6.88 -5.68 6.42
C ALA A 234 7.73 -6.72 5.69
N THR A 235 7.16 -7.49 4.77
CA THR A 235 7.98 -8.44 3.99
C THR A 235 9.02 -7.67 3.17
N HIS A 236 8.60 -6.75 2.32
CA HIS A 236 9.50 -6.03 1.42
C HIS A 236 9.89 -4.64 1.97
N GLY A 237 11.17 -4.44 2.28
CA GLY A 237 11.72 -3.15 2.67
C GLY A 237 12.30 -2.38 1.47
N ILE A 238 11.45 -1.70 0.69
CA ILE A 238 11.91 -0.87 -0.45
C ILE A 238 12.63 0.39 0.05
N LEU A 239 12.09 1.04 1.10
CA LEU A 239 12.70 2.17 1.82
C LEU A 239 13.29 3.22 0.87
N SER A 240 12.39 3.86 0.11
CA SER A 240 12.70 4.95 -0.81
C SER A 240 12.87 6.28 -0.06
N ASN A 241 13.58 7.23 -0.69
CA ASN A 241 13.84 8.57 -0.14
C ASN A 241 14.50 8.53 1.27
N ASP A 242 14.16 9.48 2.15
CA ASP A 242 14.72 9.61 3.52
C ASP A 242 14.10 8.63 4.54
N SER A 243 13.28 7.66 4.09
CA SER A 243 12.48 6.77 4.96
C SER A 243 13.24 6.08 6.09
N ILE A 244 14.53 5.80 5.90
CA ILE A 244 15.39 5.18 6.91
C ILE A 244 15.67 6.17 8.05
N ASN A 245 16.05 7.40 7.72
CA ASN A 245 16.31 8.46 8.69
C ASN A 245 15.02 8.94 9.38
N GLU A 246 13.90 8.96 8.65
CA GLU A 246 12.57 9.23 9.21
C GLU A 246 12.18 8.21 10.30
N ILE A 247 12.42 6.91 10.04
CA ILE A 247 12.19 5.83 11.02
C ILE A 247 13.15 5.92 12.20
N GLU A 248 14.43 6.23 11.97
CA GLU A 248 15.41 6.42 13.06
C GLU A 248 15.01 7.59 13.98
N ARG A 249 14.60 8.73 13.41
CA ARG A 249 14.12 9.90 14.15
C ARG A 249 12.79 9.65 14.89
N CYS A 250 11.92 8.77 14.38
CA CYS A 250 10.60 8.50 14.95
C CYS A 250 10.69 7.76 16.30
N LYS A 251 10.51 8.48 17.42
CA LYS A 251 10.49 7.88 18.78
C LYS A 251 9.35 6.88 19.01
N SER A 252 8.27 6.97 18.23
CA SER A 252 7.12 6.06 18.36
C SER A 252 7.35 4.68 17.75
N ILE A 253 8.29 4.55 16.80
CA ILE A 253 8.73 3.25 16.26
C ILE A 253 9.93 2.78 17.07
N TYR A 254 9.78 1.64 17.73
CA TYR A 254 10.86 0.97 18.45
C TYR A 254 11.82 0.27 17.50
N GLN A 255 11.29 -0.47 16.53
CA GLN A 255 12.07 -1.30 15.61
C GLN A 255 11.31 -1.50 14.29
N LEU A 256 12.05 -1.52 13.18
CA LEU A 256 11.57 -1.91 11.86
C LEU A 256 12.13 -3.31 11.53
N VAL A 257 11.24 -4.24 11.22
CA VAL A 257 11.58 -5.62 10.85
C VAL A 257 11.20 -5.83 9.40
N ILE A 258 12.17 -6.16 8.56
CA ILE A 258 11.98 -6.46 7.14
C ILE A 258 12.62 -7.79 6.76
N THR A 259 12.27 -8.35 5.61
CA THR A 259 13.05 -9.47 5.04
C THR A 259 14.10 -8.96 4.05
N ASN A 260 15.07 -9.80 3.70
CA ASN A 260 16.01 -9.53 2.59
C ASN A 260 15.43 -9.79 1.18
N THR A 261 14.09 -9.83 1.00
CA THR A 261 13.45 -9.90 -0.33
C THR A 261 13.73 -8.71 -1.24
N PHE A 262 14.08 -7.55 -0.67
CA PHE A 262 14.58 -6.38 -1.39
C PHE A 262 15.96 -6.00 -0.86
N PRO A 263 16.96 -5.71 -1.71
CA PRO A 263 18.32 -5.45 -1.27
C PRO A 263 18.42 -4.12 -0.53
N LEU A 264 18.90 -4.18 0.72
CA LEU A 264 19.29 -3.00 1.50
C LEU A 264 20.81 -2.95 1.55
N SER A 265 21.40 -1.88 1.01
CA SER A 265 22.86 -1.72 0.98
C SER A 265 23.42 -1.53 2.39
N SER A 266 24.70 -1.86 2.59
CA SER A 266 25.36 -1.79 3.89
C SER A 266 25.37 -0.36 4.46
N GLU A 267 25.49 0.65 3.59
CA GLU A 267 25.45 2.07 3.97
C GLU A 267 24.05 2.44 4.46
N LYS A 268 23.00 2.10 3.70
CA LYS A 268 21.60 2.30 4.09
C LYS A 268 21.25 1.58 5.39
N ARG A 269 21.71 0.35 5.57
CA ARG A 269 21.49 -0.43 6.80
C ARG A 269 22.17 0.22 8.01
N SER A 270 23.35 0.80 7.82
CA SER A 270 24.13 1.45 8.90
C SER A 270 23.54 2.79 9.35
N GLN A 271 22.59 3.37 8.61
CA GLN A 271 21.92 4.63 8.97
C GLN A 271 20.86 4.50 10.08
N SER A 272 20.42 3.28 10.42
CA SER A 272 19.40 3.07 11.45
C SER A 272 19.73 1.91 12.37
N SER A 273 19.76 2.19 13.68
CA SER A 273 19.89 1.18 14.74
C SER A 273 18.65 0.30 14.89
N LYS A 274 17.51 0.75 14.34
CA LYS A 274 16.20 0.10 14.46
C LYS A 274 15.90 -0.95 13.39
N ILE A 275 16.71 -1.07 12.33
CA ILE A 275 16.42 -2.01 11.23
C ILE A 275 16.97 -3.40 11.55
N VAL A 276 16.07 -4.38 11.65
CA VAL A 276 16.40 -5.80 11.67
C VAL A 276 15.91 -6.47 10.40
N VAL A 277 16.78 -7.33 9.86
CA VAL A 277 16.54 -8.05 8.60
C VAL A 277 16.42 -9.53 8.90
N ILE A 278 15.25 -10.11 8.63
CA ILE A 278 15.01 -11.55 8.62
C ILE A 278 15.56 -12.10 7.30
N ASP A 279 16.40 -13.13 7.37
CA ASP A 279 16.83 -13.86 6.18
C ASP A 279 15.73 -14.84 5.74
N ILE A 280 15.36 -14.79 4.46
CA ILE A 280 14.44 -15.74 3.82
C ILE A 280 15.12 -16.56 2.70
N SER A 281 16.46 -16.52 2.64
CA SER A 281 17.27 -17.30 1.70
C SER A 281 16.98 -18.80 1.79
N ALA A 282 16.85 -19.35 3.00
CA ALA A 282 16.53 -20.76 3.24
C ALA A 282 15.15 -21.14 2.66
N THR A 283 14.12 -20.29 2.85
CA THR A 283 12.79 -20.51 2.28
C THR A 283 12.81 -20.48 0.76
N LEU A 284 13.57 -19.57 0.14
CA LEU A 284 13.73 -19.50 -1.31
C LEU A 284 14.52 -20.70 -1.86
N ALA A 285 15.60 -21.10 -1.20
CA ALA A 285 16.44 -22.23 -1.59
C ALA A 285 15.66 -23.55 -1.52
N GLU A 286 14.89 -23.76 -0.46
CA GLU A 286 14.06 -24.95 -0.30
C GLU A 286 12.89 -24.96 -1.29
N ALA A 287 12.30 -23.80 -1.62
CA ALA A 287 11.31 -23.70 -2.69
C ALA A 287 11.91 -24.15 -4.03
N ILE A 288 13.06 -23.59 -4.43
CA ILE A 288 13.78 -23.96 -5.67
C ILE A 288 14.11 -25.46 -5.68
N ARG A 289 14.63 -26.00 -4.57
CA ARG A 289 14.97 -27.43 -4.44
C ARG A 289 13.73 -28.31 -4.64
N ARG A 290 12.60 -27.94 -4.03
CA ARG A 290 11.33 -28.67 -4.17
C ARG A 290 10.76 -28.59 -5.58
N THR A 291 10.76 -27.39 -6.20
CA THR A 291 10.37 -27.21 -7.60
C THR A 291 11.21 -28.09 -8.53
N HIS A 292 12.52 -28.16 -8.32
CA HIS A 292 13.43 -28.98 -9.12
C HIS A 292 13.18 -30.48 -8.98
N ASN A 293 12.91 -30.95 -7.75
CA ASN A 293 12.68 -32.36 -7.44
C ASN A 293 11.22 -32.83 -7.69
N GLY A 294 10.29 -31.94 -8.01
CA GLY A 294 8.85 -32.25 -8.08
C GLY A 294 8.20 -32.49 -6.71
N GLU A 295 8.80 -31.97 -5.63
CA GLU A 295 8.28 -32.09 -4.27
C GLU A 295 7.24 -31.01 -3.94
N SER A 296 6.33 -31.30 -3.00
CA SER A 296 5.31 -30.33 -2.58
C SER A 296 5.90 -29.13 -1.84
N ILE A 297 5.61 -27.93 -2.35
CA ILE A 297 6.04 -26.63 -1.80
C ILE A 297 5.11 -26.14 -0.68
N SER A 298 3.90 -26.69 -0.58
CA SER A 298 2.86 -26.25 0.38
C SER A 298 3.30 -26.30 1.85
N TYR A 299 4.30 -27.12 2.18
CA TYR A 299 4.94 -27.14 3.50
C TYR A 299 5.50 -25.76 3.91
N LEU A 300 6.05 -25.01 2.96
CA LEU A 300 6.67 -23.68 3.18
C LEU A 300 5.65 -22.58 3.48
N PHE A 301 4.36 -22.79 3.19
CA PHE A 301 3.31 -21.83 3.54
C PHE A 301 2.97 -21.86 5.03
N HIS A 302 3.27 -22.95 5.72
CA HIS A 302 2.93 -23.14 7.14
C HIS A 302 4.14 -23.20 8.05
N THR A 303 5.31 -23.59 7.56
CA THR A 303 6.51 -23.82 8.38
C THR A 303 7.64 -22.87 8.04
N ALA A 304 8.22 -22.22 9.06
CA ALA A 304 9.49 -21.52 8.94
C ALA A 304 10.65 -22.52 8.96
N ILE A 305 11.67 -22.27 8.16
CA ILE A 305 12.95 -22.99 8.20
C ILE A 305 13.85 -22.24 9.20
#